data_AF-A0A7K2TZG5-F1
#
_entry.id   AF-A0A7K2TZG5-F1
#
_cell.length_a   1.000
_cell.length_b   1.000
_cell.length_c   1.000
_cell.angle_alpha   90.00
_cell.angle_beta   90.00
_cell.angle_gamma   90.00
#
_symmetry.space_group_name_H-M   'P 1'
#
loop_
_entity.id
_entity.type
_entity.pdbx_description
1 polymer ?
#
loop_
_entity_poly.entity_id
_entity_poly.type
_entity_poly.pdbx_seq_one_letter_code
_entity_poly.pdbx_strand_id
1 'polypeptide(L)'
;MVIDRDDDVIHTHTALAAHHPPSGRITLHPGPGTTSETGLAHDLLAALGKPPLLTGRFPAGRQPAWEAAMAWMTALPVTRLTVLRAHRLTTRRAMRLFQLQALTGIHLTLVCHRPHLPAALHQALQTADYSLTTDLDAARRHYYGRPIAEPPLADESAGTTGRWLTLPALERLISYDSPRPCIDPCTPPPIIWRHRPPPVPLTAHTTQKVAHRLHAATAHPRLAAAVVAALFTGASLQQLATARPRDYDTAAATLALHDRARYTDGCAAHPVPPWAGVFLRAAACFTRLVSGEDQELLAAPGDRAHLLRVAETAKLRPPQPPAARREGPVGRVEWDWRERQEAERYEAVPISRVRPSRR
;
A
#
# COMPACT_ATOMS: atom_id res chain seq x y z
N MET A 1 13.86 -25.62 -8.62
CA MET A 1 13.28 -26.45 -7.55
C MET A 1 14.39 -27.07 -6.72
N VAL A 2 14.18 -27.18 -5.41
CA VAL A 2 15.11 -27.81 -4.47
C VAL A 2 14.42 -29.03 -3.86
N ILE A 3 15.05 -30.20 -3.94
CA ILE A 3 14.61 -31.43 -3.28
C ILE A 3 15.48 -31.65 -2.04
N ASP A 4 14.85 -31.57 -0.88
CA ASP A 4 15.43 -31.89 0.41
C ASP A 4 14.84 -33.23 0.85
N ARG A 5 15.60 -34.31 0.67
CA ARG A 5 15.04 -35.67 0.80
C ARG A 5 14.73 -36.03 2.25
N ASP A 6 15.50 -35.48 3.17
CA ASP A 6 15.54 -35.88 4.58
C ASP A 6 14.88 -34.83 5.51
N ASP A 7 14.26 -33.79 4.93
CA ASP A 7 13.72 -32.63 5.67
C ASP A 7 14.81 -32.00 6.57
N ASP A 8 15.99 -31.81 5.99
CA ASP A 8 17.15 -31.27 6.71
C ASP A 8 16.86 -29.83 7.16
N VAL A 9 17.00 -29.63 8.47
CA VAL A 9 16.85 -28.33 9.12
C VAL A 9 17.73 -27.26 8.49
N ILE A 10 18.89 -27.63 7.92
CA ILE A 10 19.82 -26.72 7.26
C ILE A 10 19.18 -26.04 6.04
N HIS A 11 18.40 -26.76 5.22
CA HIS A 11 17.72 -26.16 4.07
C HIS A 11 16.70 -25.12 4.52
N THR A 12 15.91 -25.45 5.54
CA THR A 12 14.90 -24.56 6.12
C THR A 12 15.54 -23.33 6.75
N HIS A 13 16.54 -23.52 7.62
CA HIS A 13 17.23 -22.42 8.30
C HIS A 13 17.92 -21.48 7.31
N THR A 14 18.59 -22.04 6.30
CA THR A 14 19.28 -21.25 5.26
C THR A 14 18.29 -20.43 4.43
N ALA A 15 17.16 -21.02 4.02
CA ALA A 15 16.12 -20.29 3.29
C ALA A 15 15.48 -19.20 4.15
N LEU A 16 15.21 -19.45 5.43
CA LEU A 16 14.70 -18.44 6.35
C LEU A 16 15.72 -17.31 6.58
N ALA A 17 17.00 -17.63 6.73
CA ALA A 17 18.07 -16.65 6.85
C ALA A 17 18.27 -15.80 5.59
N ALA A 18 17.87 -16.30 4.42
CA ALA A 18 17.89 -15.53 3.18
C ALA A 18 16.75 -14.50 3.07
N HIS A 19 15.70 -14.62 3.91
CA HIS A 19 14.58 -13.69 3.96
C HIS A 19 15.08 -12.28 4.30
N HIS A 20 14.97 -11.38 3.34
CA HIS A 20 15.38 -9.99 3.49
C HIS A 20 14.59 -9.10 2.52
N PRO A 21 13.38 -8.64 2.93
CA PRO A 21 12.52 -7.82 2.09
C PRO A 21 13.19 -6.56 1.51
N PRO A 22 14.06 -5.82 2.25
CA PRO A 22 14.75 -4.66 1.70
C PRO A 22 15.64 -4.98 0.48
N SER A 23 16.20 -6.19 0.41
CA SER A 23 16.98 -6.66 -0.75
C SER A 23 16.13 -7.44 -1.76
N GLY A 24 14.81 -7.40 -1.64
CA GLY A 24 13.88 -8.06 -2.56
C GLY A 24 13.83 -9.59 -2.42
N ARG A 25 14.27 -10.13 -1.28
CA ARG A 25 14.26 -11.59 -1.00
C ARG A 25 13.15 -11.94 -0.03
N ILE A 26 12.16 -12.69 -0.49
CA ILE A 26 11.04 -13.13 0.35
C ILE A 26 11.10 -14.64 0.49
N THR A 27 11.18 -15.12 1.73
CA THR A 27 10.96 -16.52 2.06
C THR A 27 9.58 -16.67 2.68
N LEU A 28 8.77 -17.54 2.08
CA LEU A 28 7.43 -17.90 2.47
C LEU A 28 7.45 -19.29 3.11
N HIS A 29 6.93 -19.38 4.33
CA HIS A 29 6.70 -20.65 5.01
C HIS A 29 5.19 -20.85 5.17
N PRO A 30 4.53 -21.57 4.25
CA PRO A 30 3.09 -21.74 4.30
C PRO A 30 2.63 -22.34 5.64
N GLY A 31 1.62 -21.72 6.25
CA GLY A 31 1.09 -22.12 7.55
C GLY A 31 0.59 -23.57 7.53
N PRO A 32 0.82 -24.35 8.61
CA PRO A 32 0.36 -25.73 8.67
C PRO A 32 -1.17 -25.80 8.62
N GLY A 33 -1.71 -26.80 7.91
CA GLY A 33 -3.13 -27.15 7.97
C GLY A 33 -4.07 -26.27 7.14
N THR A 34 -3.59 -25.20 6.50
CA THR A 34 -4.40 -24.41 5.55
C THR A 34 -4.14 -24.88 4.12
N THR A 35 -5.18 -25.28 3.40
CA THR A 35 -5.12 -25.60 1.96
C THR A 35 -5.77 -24.52 1.08
N SER A 36 -6.33 -23.47 1.69
CA SER A 36 -7.07 -22.40 1.01
C SER A 36 -6.17 -21.40 0.29
N GLU A 37 -6.57 -20.90 -0.87
CA GLU A 37 -5.83 -19.82 -1.56
C GLU A 37 -5.68 -18.57 -0.67
N THR A 38 -6.71 -18.26 0.12
CA THR A 38 -6.70 -17.15 1.08
C THR A 38 -5.60 -17.32 2.13
N GLY A 39 -5.38 -18.52 2.67
CA GLY A 39 -4.29 -18.78 3.61
C GLY A 39 -2.92 -18.48 3.01
N LEU A 40 -2.69 -18.90 1.76
CA LEU A 40 -1.42 -18.62 1.06
C LEU A 40 -1.21 -17.12 0.84
N ALA A 41 -2.28 -16.38 0.53
CA ALA A 41 -2.21 -14.93 0.39
C ALA A 41 -1.82 -14.24 1.71
N HIS A 42 -2.40 -14.67 2.84
CA HIS A 42 -2.04 -14.14 4.15
C HIS A 42 -0.60 -14.47 4.54
N ASP A 43 -0.12 -15.67 4.25
CA ASP A 43 1.27 -16.04 4.48
C ASP A 43 2.21 -15.14 3.65
N LEU A 44 1.85 -14.83 2.39
CA LEU A 44 2.64 -13.95 1.52
C LEU A 44 2.61 -12.49 2.02
N LEU A 45 1.45 -12.00 2.46
CA LEU A 45 1.33 -10.68 3.08
C LEU A 45 2.19 -10.59 4.35
N ALA A 46 2.13 -11.60 5.22
CA ALA A 46 2.94 -11.67 6.42
C ALA A 46 4.45 -11.66 6.10
N ALA A 47 4.88 -12.42 5.09
CA ALA A 47 6.26 -12.42 4.62
C ALA A 47 6.71 -11.05 4.04
N LEU A 48 5.78 -10.24 3.56
CA LEU A 48 6.05 -8.86 3.14
C LEU A 48 6.00 -7.84 4.30
N GLY A 49 5.84 -8.29 5.55
CA GLY A 49 5.67 -7.44 6.71
C GLY A 49 4.32 -6.71 6.75
N LYS A 50 3.31 -7.22 6.02
CA LYS A 50 1.96 -6.66 5.99
C LYS A 50 1.09 -7.26 7.09
N PRO A 51 0.11 -6.51 7.62
CA PRO A 51 -0.84 -7.06 8.57
C PRO A 51 -1.74 -8.10 7.86
N PRO A 52 -2.22 -9.11 8.59
CA PRO A 52 -2.93 -10.23 7.99
C PRO A 52 -4.32 -9.83 7.44
N LEU A 53 -4.98 -8.83 8.03
CA LEU A 53 -6.34 -8.45 7.66
C LEU A 53 -6.35 -7.21 6.77
N LEU A 54 -7.12 -7.27 5.69
CA LEU A 54 -7.45 -6.08 4.91
C LEU A 54 -8.66 -5.40 5.53
N THR A 55 -8.45 -4.19 6.05
CA THR A 55 -9.54 -3.29 6.43
C THR A 55 -10.11 -2.63 5.17
N GLY A 56 -11.43 -2.49 5.07
CA GLY A 56 -12.08 -1.89 3.90
C GLY A 56 -13.41 -2.55 3.57
N ARG A 57 -14.08 -2.01 2.55
CA ARG A 57 -15.28 -2.62 1.95
C ARG A 57 -14.88 -3.42 0.72
N PHE A 58 -15.39 -4.64 0.58
CA PHE A 58 -15.07 -5.52 -0.54
C PHE A 58 -16.33 -5.98 -1.28
N PRO A 59 -16.31 -6.07 -2.62
CA PRO A 59 -17.36 -6.71 -3.40
C PRO A 59 -17.63 -8.14 -2.89
N ALA A 60 -18.90 -8.53 -2.79
CA ALA A 60 -19.34 -9.85 -2.30
C ALA A 60 -18.86 -10.24 -0.88
N GLY A 61 -18.36 -9.30 -0.08
CA GLY A 61 -17.98 -9.53 1.32
C GLY A 61 -16.71 -10.39 1.52
N ARG A 62 -16.00 -10.76 0.45
CA ARG A 62 -14.75 -11.55 0.53
C ARG A 62 -13.53 -10.64 0.43
N GLN A 63 -12.57 -10.80 1.34
CA GLN A 63 -11.30 -10.09 1.25
C GLN A 63 -10.48 -10.55 0.02
N PRO A 64 -10.08 -9.63 -0.87
CA PRO A 64 -9.22 -9.91 -2.04
C PRO A 64 -7.75 -9.99 -1.60
N ALA A 65 -7.45 -10.90 -0.67
CA ALA A 65 -6.13 -11.01 -0.05
C ALA A 65 -5.06 -11.41 -1.07
N TRP A 66 -5.39 -12.27 -2.04
CA TRP A 66 -4.47 -12.70 -3.07
C TRP A 66 -4.11 -11.54 -4.00
N GLU A 67 -5.10 -10.76 -4.43
CA GLU A 67 -4.93 -9.59 -5.28
C GLU A 67 -4.08 -8.52 -4.57
N ALA A 68 -4.30 -8.33 -3.27
CA ALA A 68 -3.46 -7.43 -2.47
C ALA A 68 -2.01 -7.93 -2.37
N ALA A 69 -1.80 -9.22 -2.14
CA ALA A 69 -0.46 -9.81 -2.09
C ALA A 69 0.27 -9.65 -3.44
N MET A 70 -0.41 -9.96 -4.56
CA MET A 70 0.14 -9.78 -5.91
C MET A 70 0.45 -8.31 -6.21
N ALA A 71 -0.43 -7.38 -5.81
CA ALA A 71 -0.21 -5.96 -5.99
C ALA A 71 1.04 -5.47 -5.26
N TRP A 72 1.28 -5.92 -4.03
CA TRP A 72 2.50 -5.58 -3.28
C TRP A 72 3.74 -6.23 -3.88
N MET A 73 3.67 -7.50 -4.27
CA MET A 73 4.78 -8.20 -4.94
C MET A 73 5.18 -7.51 -6.25
N THR A 74 4.22 -6.94 -6.98
CA THR A 74 4.46 -6.21 -8.23
C THR A 74 5.05 -4.82 -7.99
N ALA A 75 4.62 -4.14 -6.91
CA ALA A 75 5.02 -2.76 -6.66
C ALA A 75 6.37 -2.62 -5.95
N LEU A 76 6.68 -3.57 -5.07
CA LEU A 76 7.93 -3.66 -4.33
C LEU A 76 9.04 -4.26 -5.20
N PRO A 77 10.32 -3.93 -4.95
CA PRO A 77 11.45 -4.47 -5.69
C PRO A 77 11.76 -5.92 -5.28
N VAL A 78 10.73 -6.77 -5.20
CA VAL A 78 10.90 -8.20 -4.93
C VAL A 78 11.46 -8.85 -6.18
N THR A 79 12.57 -9.55 -6.03
CA THR A 79 13.25 -10.26 -7.12
C THR A 79 13.23 -11.76 -6.92
N ARG A 80 13.02 -12.22 -5.68
CA ARG A 80 13.07 -13.64 -5.30
C ARG A 80 11.95 -14.01 -4.35
N LEU A 81 11.31 -15.12 -4.63
CA LEU A 81 10.36 -15.78 -3.75
C LEU A 81 10.79 -17.22 -3.52
N THR A 82 11.12 -17.56 -2.28
CA THR A 82 11.41 -18.93 -1.85
C THR A 82 10.22 -19.48 -1.09
N VAL A 83 9.63 -20.58 -1.53
CA VAL A 83 8.49 -21.22 -0.87
C VAL A 83 8.94 -22.53 -0.23
N LEU A 84 8.95 -22.55 1.09
CA LEU A 84 9.24 -23.74 1.89
C LEU A 84 8.07 -24.72 1.86
N ARG A 85 8.36 -26.00 2.12
CA ARG A 85 7.34 -27.06 2.17
C ARG A 85 6.43 -27.09 0.95
N ALA A 86 7.02 -26.89 -0.24
CA ALA A 86 6.31 -26.88 -1.52
C ALA A 86 5.54 -28.19 -1.78
N HIS A 87 5.96 -29.30 -1.15
CA HIS A 87 5.25 -30.58 -1.23
C HIS A 87 3.83 -30.54 -0.64
N ARG A 88 3.48 -29.49 0.13
CA ARG A 88 2.14 -29.27 0.70
C ARG A 88 1.25 -28.40 -0.18
N LEU A 89 1.76 -27.90 -1.32
CA LEU A 89 0.98 -27.09 -2.23
C LEU A 89 0.00 -27.96 -3.01
N THR A 90 -1.22 -27.48 -3.14
CA THR A 90 -2.18 -28.01 -4.11
C THR A 90 -1.82 -27.51 -5.51
N THR A 91 -2.29 -28.20 -6.57
CA THR A 91 -2.09 -27.78 -7.97
C THR A 91 -2.50 -26.32 -8.18
N ARG A 92 -3.64 -25.92 -7.58
CA ARG A 92 -4.15 -24.55 -7.67
C ARG A 92 -3.24 -23.51 -7.02
N ARG A 93 -2.67 -23.80 -5.85
CA ARG A 93 -1.71 -22.90 -5.18
C ARG A 93 -0.40 -22.80 -5.95
N ALA A 94 0.10 -23.91 -6.50
CA ALA A 94 1.27 -23.90 -7.37
C ALA A 94 1.02 -23.04 -8.62
N MET A 95 -0.13 -23.23 -9.29
CA MET A 95 -0.55 -22.40 -10.42
C MET A 95 -0.60 -20.90 -10.08
N ARG A 96 -1.13 -20.54 -8.92
CA ARG A 96 -1.15 -19.15 -8.44
C ARG A 96 0.26 -18.57 -8.28
N LEU A 97 1.21 -19.34 -7.74
CA LEU A 97 2.60 -18.92 -7.63
C LEU A 97 3.28 -18.75 -9.00
N PHE A 98 2.97 -19.61 -9.97
CA PHE A 98 3.47 -19.45 -11.34
C PHE A 98 2.85 -18.26 -12.07
N GLN A 99 1.56 -18.00 -11.87
CA GLN A 99 0.93 -16.77 -12.37
C GLN A 99 1.59 -15.52 -11.78
N LEU A 100 1.88 -15.52 -10.48
CA LEU A 100 2.62 -14.45 -9.82
C LEU A 100 4.02 -14.30 -10.42
N GLN A 101 4.74 -15.40 -10.65
CA GLN A 101 6.06 -15.39 -11.28
C GLN A 101 6.02 -14.86 -12.71
N ALA A 102 5.05 -15.28 -13.53
CA ALA A 102 4.87 -14.77 -14.89
C ALA A 102 4.54 -13.27 -14.91
N LEU A 103 3.73 -12.79 -13.96
CA LEU A 103 3.35 -11.38 -13.86
C LEU A 103 4.50 -10.48 -13.39
N THR A 104 5.34 -10.96 -12.48
CA THR A 104 6.35 -10.15 -11.79
C THR A 104 7.77 -10.39 -12.28
N GLY A 105 8.02 -11.48 -13.00
CA GLY A 105 9.36 -11.90 -13.43
C GLY A 105 10.28 -12.37 -12.29
N ILE A 106 9.75 -12.60 -11.08
CA ILE A 106 10.55 -13.00 -9.92
C ILE A 106 11.15 -14.40 -10.11
N HIS A 107 12.31 -14.62 -9.49
CA HIS A 107 12.89 -15.94 -9.38
C HIS A 107 12.17 -16.74 -8.29
N LEU A 108 11.33 -17.69 -8.70
CA LEU A 108 10.57 -18.57 -7.81
C LEU A 108 11.37 -19.84 -7.49
N THR A 109 11.67 -20.06 -6.20
CA THR A 109 12.32 -21.28 -5.70
C THR A 109 11.34 -22.06 -4.84
N LEU A 110 11.01 -23.27 -5.25
CA LEU A 110 10.17 -24.20 -4.48
C LEU A 110 11.05 -25.23 -3.77
N VAL A 111 10.91 -25.37 -2.45
CA VAL A 111 11.68 -26.32 -1.62
C VAL A 111 10.76 -27.46 -1.19
N CYS A 112 11.10 -28.67 -1.61
CA CYS A 112 10.30 -29.88 -1.40
C CYS A 112 11.02 -30.84 -0.44
N HIS A 113 10.57 -30.87 0.82
CA HIS A 113 11.09 -31.79 1.85
C HIS A 113 10.57 -33.24 1.72
N ARG A 114 10.63 -33.78 0.49
CA ARG A 114 10.23 -35.15 0.16
C ARG A 114 11.18 -35.66 -0.92
N PRO A 115 11.51 -36.96 -0.94
CA PRO A 115 12.43 -37.52 -1.92
C PRO A 115 11.90 -37.48 -3.36
N HIS A 116 10.58 -37.33 -3.54
CA HIS A 116 9.93 -37.30 -4.84
C HIS A 116 8.96 -36.12 -4.93
N LEU A 117 8.74 -35.64 -6.16
CA LEU A 117 7.78 -34.59 -6.46
C LEU A 117 6.35 -35.08 -6.28
N PRO A 118 5.52 -34.41 -5.47
CA PRO A 118 4.10 -34.76 -5.38
C PRO A 118 3.39 -34.56 -6.71
N ALA A 119 2.42 -35.42 -7.02
CA ALA A 119 1.68 -35.39 -8.29
C ALA A 119 1.09 -34.00 -8.60
N ALA A 120 0.55 -33.31 -7.59
CA ALA A 120 0.01 -31.95 -7.75
C ALA A 120 1.05 -30.94 -8.23
N LEU A 121 2.29 -31.03 -7.72
CA LEU A 121 3.39 -30.17 -8.12
C LEU A 121 3.94 -30.59 -9.48
N HIS A 122 4.06 -31.90 -9.72
CA HIS A 122 4.48 -32.44 -11.01
C HIS A 122 3.55 -31.99 -12.14
N GLN A 123 2.23 -32.16 -11.97
CA GLN A 123 1.22 -31.67 -12.91
C GLN A 123 1.35 -30.16 -13.13
N ALA A 124 1.56 -29.40 -12.06
CA ALA A 124 1.67 -27.96 -12.15
C ALA A 124 2.93 -27.51 -12.92
N LEU A 125 4.02 -28.26 -12.82
CA LEU A 125 5.28 -27.95 -13.49
C LEU A 125 5.32 -28.35 -14.96
N GLN A 126 4.35 -29.13 -15.45
CA GLN A 126 4.29 -29.50 -16.88
C GLN A 126 4.17 -28.28 -17.81
N THR A 127 3.73 -27.14 -17.29
CA THR A 127 3.55 -25.90 -18.05
C THR A 127 4.69 -24.90 -17.85
N ALA A 128 5.76 -25.26 -17.13
CA ALA A 128 6.84 -24.35 -16.77
C ALA A 128 8.22 -24.98 -16.97
N ASP A 129 9.17 -24.19 -17.47
CA ASP A 129 10.58 -24.58 -17.46
C ASP A 129 11.13 -24.51 -16.03
N TYR A 130 11.74 -25.59 -15.56
CA TYR A 130 12.34 -25.63 -14.23
C TYR A 130 13.63 -26.45 -14.18
N SER A 131 14.55 -26.04 -13.31
CA SER A 131 15.71 -26.83 -12.92
C SER A 131 15.47 -27.55 -11.59
N LEU A 132 16.10 -28.70 -11.38
CA LEU A 132 16.06 -29.47 -10.15
C LEU A 132 17.45 -29.48 -9.51
N THR A 133 17.54 -29.27 -8.20
CA THR A 133 18.78 -29.52 -7.44
C THR A 133 18.47 -30.22 -6.12
N THR A 134 19.36 -31.11 -5.71
CA THR A 134 19.44 -31.69 -4.36
C THR A 134 20.62 -31.15 -3.58
N ASP A 135 21.50 -30.37 -4.23
CA ASP A 135 22.70 -29.80 -3.62
C ASP A 135 22.37 -28.52 -2.84
N LEU A 136 22.85 -28.45 -1.60
CA LEU A 136 22.62 -27.32 -0.69
C LEU A 136 23.30 -26.05 -1.19
N ASP A 137 24.50 -26.15 -1.77
CA ASP A 137 25.22 -24.96 -2.25
C ASP A 137 24.55 -24.35 -3.50
N ALA A 138 24.04 -25.20 -4.39
CA ALA A 138 23.15 -24.78 -5.46
C ALA A 138 21.86 -24.15 -4.93
N ALA A 139 21.23 -24.74 -3.90
CA ALA A 139 20.05 -24.17 -3.27
C ALA A 139 20.33 -22.78 -2.67
N ARG A 140 21.47 -22.60 -1.98
CA ARG A 140 21.94 -21.30 -1.45
C ARG A 140 22.03 -20.23 -2.52
N ARG A 141 22.59 -20.56 -3.69
CA ARG A 141 22.66 -19.62 -4.83
C ARG A 141 21.27 -19.18 -5.30
N HIS A 142 20.26 -20.05 -5.23
CA HIS A 142 18.89 -19.68 -5.57
C HIS A 142 18.21 -18.81 -4.51
N TYR A 143 18.48 -19.05 -3.22
CA TYR A 143 17.91 -18.27 -2.11
C TYR A 143 18.48 -16.85 -2.05
N TYR A 144 19.81 -16.72 -2.06
CA TYR A 144 20.49 -15.43 -1.92
C TYR A 144 20.64 -14.69 -3.26
N GLY A 145 20.77 -15.43 -4.37
CA GLY A 145 21.08 -14.84 -5.67
C GLY A 145 22.53 -14.38 -5.80
N ARG A 146 22.76 -13.47 -6.75
CA ARG A 146 24.02 -12.72 -6.83
C ARG A 146 24.09 -11.75 -5.64
N PRO A 147 25.24 -11.61 -4.97
CA PRO A 147 25.41 -10.59 -3.93
C PRO A 147 25.20 -9.21 -4.56
N ILE A 148 24.20 -8.49 -4.05
CA ILE A 148 24.01 -7.06 -4.31
C ILE A 148 24.72 -6.34 -3.16
N ALA A 149 25.47 -5.28 -3.47
CA ALA A 149 26.06 -4.42 -2.46
C ALA A 149 24.96 -3.95 -1.50
N GLU A 150 25.03 -4.43 -0.27
CA GLU A 150 24.00 -4.22 0.74
C GLU A 150 24.13 -2.76 1.20
N PRO A 151 23.13 -1.88 0.96
CA PRO A 151 23.15 -0.58 1.59
C PRO A 151 23.06 -0.82 3.11
N PRO A 152 23.91 -0.17 3.92
CA PRO A 152 23.84 -0.34 5.37
C PRO A 152 22.44 0.08 5.83
N LEU A 153 21.77 -0.84 6.52
CA LEU A 153 20.55 -0.53 7.24
C LEU A 153 20.91 0.56 8.26
N ALA A 154 20.34 1.75 8.09
CA ALA A 154 20.29 2.71 9.18
C ALA A 154 19.51 2.01 10.30
N ASP A 155 20.21 1.71 11.39
CA ASP A 155 19.68 1.14 12.62
C ASP A 155 18.66 2.15 13.19
N GLU A 156 17.40 2.04 12.76
CA GLU A 156 16.32 2.83 13.35
C GLU A 156 16.12 2.31 14.77
N SER A 157 16.64 3.07 15.73
CA SER A 157 16.42 2.80 17.14
C SER A 157 14.92 2.59 17.39
N ALA A 158 14.58 1.38 17.86
CA ALA A 158 13.23 0.89 18.10
C ALA A 158 12.37 1.78 19.03
N GLY A 159 12.95 2.79 19.67
CA GLY A 159 12.29 3.72 20.59
C GLY A 159 11.39 4.81 19.95
N THR A 160 11.39 5.01 18.62
CA THR A 160 10.61 6.12 18.00
C THR A 160 9.38 5.71 17.18
N THR A 161 9.10 4.41 17.06
CA THR A 161 7.97 3.87 16.27
C THR A 161 6.61 4.24 16.86
N GLY A 162 6.51 4.47 18.18
CA GLY A 162 5.26 4.84 18.86
C GLY A 162 4.86 6.31 18.76
N ARG A 163 5.76 7.23 18.35
CA ARG A 163 5.50 8.68 18.36
C ARG A 163 4.69 9.12 17.14
N TRP A 164 3.64 9.91 17.37
CA TRP A 164 2.85 10.54 16.30
C TRP A 164 3.69 11.46 15.40
N LEU A 165 3.54 11.30 14.08
CA LEU A 165 4.01 12.26 13.08
C LEU A 165 2.86 13.21 12.74
N THR A 166 3.11 14.51 12.90
CA THR A 166 2.13 15.56 12.62
C THR A 166 2.38 16.10 11.21
N LEU A 167 1.40 15.95 10.33
CA LEU A 167 1.53 16.20 8.89
C LEU A 167 0.39 17.14 8.44
N PRO A 168 0.66 18.45 8.21
CA PRO A 168 -0.36 19.44 7.82
C PRO A 168 -1.13 19.08 6.56
N ALA A 169 -0.51 18.37 5.62
CA ALA A 169 -1.19 17.90 4.41
C ALA A 169 -2.41 16.99 4.68
N LEU A 170 -2.50 16.39 5.87
CA LEU A 170 -3.64 15.56 6.27
C LEU A 170 -4.83 16.35 6.81
N GLU A 171 -4.72 17.67 7.04
CA GLU A 171 -5.82 18.48 7.58
C GLU A 171 -7.07 18.45 6.70
N ARG A 172 -6.87 18.39 5.37
CA ARG A 172 -7.97 18.36 4.40
C ARG A 172 -8.57 16.98 4.20
N LEU A 173 -7.99 15.94 4.79
CA LEU A 173 -8.36 14.56 4.47
C LEU A 173 -9.86 14.30 4.68
N ILE A 174 -10.45 14.95 5.69
CA ILE A 174 -11.87 14.82 5.99
C ILE A 174 -12.74 15.95 5.43
N SER A 175 -12.15 16.92 4.74
CA SER A 175 -12.86 18.11 4.26
C SER A 175 -13.96 17.77 3.25
N TYR A 176 -15.05 18.52 3.36
CA TYR A 176 -16.20 18.39 2.46
C TYR A 176 -16.11 19.39 1.32
N ASP A 177 -15.40 19.02 0.25
CA ASP A 177 -15.20 19.84 -0.95
C ASP A 177 -16.28 19.64 -2.03
N SER A 178 -17.09 18.57 -1.93
CA SER A 178 -18.11 18.14 -2.90
C SER A 178 -17.64 18.28 -4.37
N PRO A 179 -16.52 17.63 -4.75
CA PRO A 179 -15.98 17.74 -6.08
C PRO A 179 -17.00 17.23 -7.10
N ARG A 180 -17.04 17.89 -8.26
CA ARG A 180 -17.85 17.45 -9.40
C ARG A 180 -16.92 16.79 -10.41
N PRO A 181 -16.86 15.46 -10.51
CA PRO A 181 -15.96 14.82 -11.46
C PRO A 181 -16.26 15.29 -12.90
N CYS A 182 -15.18 15.40 -13.67
CA CYS A 182 -15.23 15.71 -15.09
C CYS A 182 -16.08 14.58 -15.80
N ILE A 183 -17.18 14.92 -16.52
CA ILE A 183 -18.10 13.94 -17.17
C ILE A 183 -17.51 13.46 -18.51
N ASP A 184 -16.88 14.38 -19.23
CA ASP A 184 -16.19 14.12 -20.50
C ASP A 184 -14.74 13.72 -20.23
N PRO A 185 -14.06 13.05 -21.18
CA PRO A 185 -12.62 12.81 -21.08
C PRO A 185 -11.88 14.11 -20.77
N CYS A 186 -11.22 14.14 -19.62
CA CYS A 186 -10.43 15.27 -19.16
C CYS A 186 -8.97 14.87 -19.11
N THR A 187 -8.10 15.73 -19.66
CA THR A 187 -6.65 15.65 -19.48
C THR A 187 -6.25 16.83 -18.59
N PRO A 188 -6.13 16.62 -17.27
CA PRO A 188 -5.86 17.71 -16.36
C PRO A 188 -4.50 18.39 -16.63
N PRO A 189 -4.42 19.73 -16.64
CA PRO A 189 -3.15 20.43 -16.71
C PRO A 189 -2.34 20.23 -15.41
N PRO A 190 -1.03 20.54 -15.41
CA PRO A 190 -0.24 20.58 -14.17
C PRO A 190 -0.90 21.46 -13.09
N ILE A 191 -0.79 21.04 -11.83
CA ILE A 191 -1.39 21.74 -10.69
C ILE A 191 -0.94 23.21 -10.60
N ILE A 192 -1.91 24.10 -10.48
CA ILE A 192 -1.72 25.52 -10.11
C ILE A 192 -2.46 25.73 -8.79
N TRP A 193 -1.70 26.06 -7.74
CA TRP A 193 -2.20 26.25 -6.38
C TRP A 193 -2.93 27.60 -6.25
N ARG A 194 -4.24 27.61 -6.49
CA ARG A 194 -5.07 28.83 -6.52
C ARG A 194 -5.76 29.10 -5.19
N HIS A 195 -6.29 28.04 -4.58
CA HIS A 195 -7.17 28.16 -3.42
C HIS A 195 -6.54 27.65 -2.13
N ARG A 196 -5.39 26.96 -2.23
CA ARG A 196 -4.63 26.45 -1.08
C ARG A 196 -3.13 26.51 -1.36
N PRO A 197 -2.29 26.61 -0.32
CA PRO A 197 -0.85 26.51 -0.50
C PRO A 197 -0.44 25.08 -0.91
N PRO A 198 0.69 24.93 -1.63
CA PRO A 198 1.28 23.62 -1.87
C PRO A 198 1.63 22.92 -0.55
N PRO A 199 1.49 21.59 -0.45
CA PRO A 199 1.97 20.81 0.69
C PRO A 199 3.47 21.03 0.92
N VAL A 200 3.86 21.15 2.19
CA VAL A 200 5.27 21.28 2.55
C VAL A 200 6.00 19.98 2.18
N PRO A 201 7.10 20.05 1.40
CA PRO A 201 7.88 18.88 1.06
C PRO A 201 8.39 18.17 2.32
N LEU A 202 8.22 16.86 2.38
CA LEU A 202 8.72 16.05 3.48
C LEU A 202 10.22 15.80 3.32
N THR A 203 10.95 15.84 4.43
CA THR A 203 12.38 15.46 4.44
C THR A 203 12.55 13.97 4.09
N ALA A 204 13.71 13.58 3.56
CA ALA A 204 14.01 12.18 3.24
C ALA A 204 13.73 11.23 4.42
N HIS A 205 14.22 11.58 5.62
CA HIS A 205 13.98 10.80 6.83
C HIS A 205 12.47 10.73 7.21
N THR A 206 11.71 11.82 7.06
CA THR A 206 10.26 11.78 7.29
C THR A 206 9.56 10.88 6.26
N THR A 207 9.94 10.94 4.98
CA THR A 207 9.36 10.08 3.94
C THR A 207 9.65 8.60 4.20
N GLN A 208 10.86 8.25 4.64
CA GLN A 208 11.23 6.89 5.01
C GLN A 208 10.37 6.38 6.17
N LYS A 209 10.20 7.19 7.23
CA LYS A 209 9.34 6.84 8.38
C LYS A 209 7.88 6.67 7.98
N VAL A 210 7.34 7.57 7.16
CA VAL A 210 5.97 7.47 6.66
C VAL A 210 5.80 6.19 5.83
N ALA A 211 6.70 5.92 4.90
CA ALA A 211 6.65 4.74 4.06
C ALA A 211 6.73 3.45 4.89
N HIS A 212 7.68 3.35 5.82
CA HIS A 212 7.82 2.20 6.72
C HIS A 212 6.55 1.95 7.54
N ARG A 213 6.00 3.01 8.17
CA ARG A 213 4.79 2.89 8.99
C ARG A 213 3.56 2.52 8.19
N LEU A 214 3.37 3.10 7.00
CA LEU A 214 2.26 2.72 6.12
C LEU A 214 2.41 1.31 5.58
N HIS A 215 3.65 0.86 5.33
CA HIS A 215 3.91 -0.51 4.93
C HIS A 215 3.42 -1.51 5.99
N ALA A 216 3.70 -1.26 7.27
CA ALA A 216 3.28 -2.10 8.39
C ALA A 216 1.81 -1.90 8.81
N ALA A 217 1.22 -0.73 8.57
CA ALA A 217 -0.12 -0.40 9.06
C ALA A 217 -1.26 -1.03 8.25
N THR A 218 -1.05 -1.33 6.96
CA THR A 218 -2.11 -1.88 6.12
C THR A 218 -1.60 -2.76 4.99
N ALA A 219 -2.36 -3.83 4.73
CA ALA A 219 -2.25 -4.64 3.53
C ALA A 219 -3.09 -4.10 2.36
N HIS A 220 -4.00 -3.14 2.59
CA HIS A 220 -4.91 -2.62 1.57
C HIS A 220 -4.22 -1.56 0.68
N PRO A 221 -3.93 -1.85 -0.61
CA PRO A 221 -3.14 -0.95 -1.44
C PRO A 221 -3.78 0.43 -1.67
N ARG A 222 -5.10 0.46 -1.97
CA ARG A 222 -5.84 1.72 -2.20
C ARG A 222 -5.85 2.65 -0.99
N LEU A 223 -6.03 2.11 0.23
CA LEU A 223 -6.02 2.92 1.46
C LEU A 223 -4.63 3.49 1.73
N ALA A 224 -3.57 2.68 1.58
CA ALA A 224 -2.20 3.17 1.73
C ALA A 224 -1.88 4.28 0.71
N ALA A 225 -2.24 4.05 -0.55
CA ALA A 225 -2.05 5.02 -1.63
C ALA A 225 -2.86 6.31 -1.40
N ALA A 226 -4.07 6.23 -0.85
CA ALA A 226 -4.88 7.41 -0.55
C ALA A 226 -4.24 8.28 0.54
N VAL A 227 -3.68 7.69 1.61
CA VAL A 227 -2.95 8.46 2.63
C VAL A 227 -1.73 9.14 2.00
N VAL A 228 -0.95 8.40 1.20
CA VAL A 228 0.22 8.96 0.51
C VAL A 228 -0.16 10.08 -0.47
N ALA A 229 -1.22 9.89 -1.24
CA ALA A 229 -1.74 10.90 -2.17
C ALA A 229 -2.15 12.17 -1.41
N ALA A 230 -2.85 12.04 -0.29
CA ALA A 230 -3.18 13.19 0.56
C ALA A 230 -1.93 13.97 1.00
N LEU A 231 -0.82 13.28 1.31
CA LEU A 231 0.41 13.92 1.78
C LEU A 231 1.10 14.81 0.75
N PHE A 232 1.10 14.42 -0.54
CA PHE A 232 1.76 15.23 -1.59
C PHE A 232 0.81 16.12 -2.39
N THR A 233 -0.51 15.88 -2.32
CA THR A 233 -1.52 16.70 -3.00
C THR A 233 -2.24 17.68 -2.08
N GLY A 234 -2.26 17.42 -0.77
CA GLY A 234 -3.13 18.15 0.17
C GLY A 234 -4.61 18.01 -0.16
N ALA A 235 -4.99 16.98 -0.92
CA ALA A 235 -6.36 16.74 -1.37
C ALA A 235 -7.24 16.15 -0.27
N SER A 236 -8.53 16.49 -0.30
CA SER A 236 -9.52 15.82 0.54
C SER A 236 -9.84 14.42 0.01
N LEU A 237 -10.43 13.58 0.86
CA LEU A 237 -10.89 12.25 0.44
C LEU A 237 -11.80 12.32 -0.79
N GLN A 238 -12.69 13.31 -0.86
CA GLN A 238 -13.59 13.43 -2.00
C GLN A 238 -12.83 13.74 -3.28
N GLN A 239 -11.83 14.63 -3.23
CA GLN A 239 -10.96 14.90 -4.39
C GLN A 239 -10.15 13.66 -4.78
N LEU A 240 -9.62 12.91 -3.81
CA LEU A 240 -8.88 11.67 -4.07
C LEU A 240 -9.75 10.59 -4.73
N ALA A 241 -11.04 10.52 -4.39
CA ALA A 241 -11.99 9.57 -4.98
C ALA A 241 -12.28 9.82 -6.48
N THR A 242 -11.84 10.96 -7.03
CA THR A 242 -11.99 11.28 -8.45
C THR A 242 -10.94 10.58 -9.31
N ALA A 243 -9.82 10.15 -8.72
CA ALA A 243 -8.75 9.45 -9.43
C ALA A 243 -9.20 8.06 -9.90
N ARG A 244 -8.87 7.71 -11.14
CA ARG A 244 -9.07 6.41 -11.79
C ARG A 244 -7.73 5.76 -12.12
N PRO A 245 -7.67 4.45 -12.39
CA PRO A 245 -6.43 3.74 -12.71
C PRO A 245 -5.59 4.39 -13.81
N ARG A 246 -6.24 4.93 -14.85
CA ARG A 246 -5.60 5.65 -15.96
C ARG A 246 -5.01 7.01 -15.60
N ASP A 247 -5.42 7.59 -14.48
CA ASP A 247 -4.98 8.92 -14.05
C ASP A 247 -3.62 8.89 -13.34
N TYR A 248 -3.09 7.69 -13.04
CA TYR A 248 -1.74 7.51 -12.55
C TYR A 248 -0.80 7.08 -13.68
N ASP A 249 0.02 8.02 -14.15
CA ASP A 249 1.07 7.77 -15.11
C ASP A 249 2.37 7.47 -14.37
N THR A 250 2.85 6.23 -14.52
CA THR A 250 4.10 5.78 -13.88
C THR A 250 5.33 6.34 -14.60
N ALA A 251 5.26 6.58 -15.92
CA ALA A 251 6.38 7.10 -16.70
C ALA A 251 6.55 8.60 -16.51
N ALA A 252 5.45 9.35 -16.53
CA ALA A 252 5.46 10.79 -16.23
C ALA A 252 5.55 11.10 -14.72
N ALA A 253 5.37 10.09 -13.87
CA ALA A 253 5.27 10.23 -12.41
C ALA A 253 4.24 11.29 -12.01
N THR A 254 3.01 11.17 -12.53
CA THR A 254 1.92 12.10 -12.25
C THR A 254 0.65 11.38 -11.81
N LEU A 255 -0.12 12.04 -10.93
CA LEU A 255 -1.46 11.62 -10.51
C LEU A 255 -2.45 12.73 -10.85
N ALA A 256 -3.44 12.42 -11.70
CA ALA A 256 -4.50 13.34 -12.05
C ALA A 256 -5.69 13.22 -11.07
N LEU A 257 -6.19 14.37 -10.61
CA LEU A 257 -7.43 14.49 -9.83
C LEU A 257 -8.43 15.31 -10.65
N HIS A 258 -9.70 14.90 -10.64
CA HIS A 258 -10.74 15.49 -11.47
C HIS A 258 -11.78 16.23 -10.63
N ASP A 259 -11.68 17.55 -10.56
CA ASP A 259 -12.67 18.40 -9.91
C ASP A 259 -13.08 19.60 -10.80
N ARG A 260 -14.34 19.66 -11.23
CA ARG A 260 -14.88 20.79 -12.02
C ARG A 260 -15.20 22.03 -11.16
N ALA A 261 -15.05 22.00 -9.83
CA ALA A 261 -15.59 23.02 -8.94
C ALA A 261 -14.77 24.34 -8.87
N ARG A 262 -15.48 25.45 -8.58
CA ARG A 262 -14.96 26.84 -8.41
C ARG A 262 -14.13 27.08 -7.13
N TYR A 263 -14.18 26.17 -6.16
CA TYR A 263 -13.66 26.38 -4.80
C TYR A 263 -12.43 25.53 -4.46
N THR A 264 -11.93 24.77 -5.42
CA THR A 264 -10.71 23.96 -5.34
C THR A 264 -9.80 24.32 -6.52
N ASP A 265 -8.60 23.73 -6.58
CA ASP A 265 -7.64 24.02 -7.67
C ASP A 265 -8.08 23.48 -9.07
N GLY A 266 -9.26 22.87 -9.18
CA GLY A 266 -9.80 22.31 -10.43
C GLY A 266 -9.27 20.91 -10.78
N CYS A 267 -9.65 20.38 -11.96
CA CYS A 267 -9.08 19.15 -12.54
C CYS A 267 -7.56 19.44 -12.71
N ALA A 268 -6.66 18.72 -12.02
CA ALA A 268 -5.21 18.97 -12.00
C ALA A 268 -4.34 17.70 -11.95
N ALA A 269 -3.17 17.74 -12.58
CA ALA A 269 -2.13 16.72 -12.52
C ALA A 269 -1.06 17.09 -11.49
N HIS A 270 -0.85 16.22 -10.51
CA HIS A 270 0.11 16.39 -9.42
C HIS A 270 1.37 15.57 -9.66
N PRO A 271 2.58 16.13 -9.46
CA PRO A 271 3.81 15.35 -9.52
C PRO A 271 3.84 14.36 -8.35
N VAL A 272 4.18 13.10 -8.65
CA VAL A 272 4.27 12.00 -7.69
C VAL A 272 5.71 11.91 -7.19
N PRO A 273 5.97 12.13 -5.89
CA PRO A 273 7.30 11.92 -5.33
C PRO A 273 7.76 10.45 -5.49
N PRO A 274 9.05 10.17 -5.72
CA PRO A 274 9.53 8.80 -5.93
C PRO A 274 9.13 7.81 -4.81
N TRP A 275 9.15 8.25 -3.55
CA TRP A 275 8.77 7.43 -2.39
C TRP A 275 7.27 7.04 -2.40
N ALA A 276 6.42 7.82 -3.06
CA ALA A 276 4.98 7.58 -3.16
C ALA A 276 4.63 6.57 -4.27
N GLY A 277 5.48 6.45 -5.29
CA GLY A 277 5.20 5.66 -6.49
C GLY A 277 4.93 4.18 -6.20
N VAL A 278 5.58 3.58 -5.19
CA VAL A 278 5.33 2.19 -4.78
C VAL A 278 3.89 1.96 -4.33
N PHE A 279 3.31 2.91 -3.58
CA PHE A 279 1.94 2.80 -3.09
C PHE A 279 0.93 2.96 -4.23
N LEU A 280 1.16 3.91 -5.13
CA LEU A 280 0.30 4.14 -6.30
C LEU A 280 0.35 2.99 -7.30
N ARG A 281 1.55 2.41 -7.55
CA ARG A 281 1.67 1.19 -8.38
C ARG A 281 0.92 0.00 -7.76
N ALA A 282 1.02 -0.17 -6.43
CA ALA A 282 0.28 -1.23 -5.74
C ALA A 282 -1.23 -1.01 -5.87
N ALA A 283 -1.72 0.22 -5.65
CA ALA A 283 -3.13 0.54 -5.81
C ALA A 283 -3.63 0.31 -7.25
N ALA A 284 -2.88 0.77 -8.26
CA ALA A 284 -3.25 0.57 -9.66
C ALA A 284 -3.29 -0.91 -10.06
N CYS A 285 -2.29 -1.70 -9.63
CA CYS A 285 -2.28 -3.15 -9.83
C CYS A 285 -3.48 -3.82 -9.15
N PHE A 286 -3.74 -3.47 -7.89
CA PHE A 286 -4.86 -4.00 -7.12
C PHE A 286 -6.22 -3.70 -7.78
N THR A 287 -6.46 -2.46 -8.21
CA THR A 287 -7.73 -2.09 -8.87
C THR A 287 -7.94 -2.89 -10.16
N ARG A 288 -6.90 -3.06 -10.98
CA ARG A 288 -6.97 -3.91 -12.19
C ARG A 288 -7.31 -5.37 -11.87
N LEU A 289 -6.78 -5.91 -10.78
CA LEU A 289 -7.02 -7.29 -10.38
C LEU A 289 -8.42 -7.52 -9.79
N VAL A 290 -9.01 -6.53 -9.10
CA VAL A 290 -10.26 -6.70 -8.36
C VAL A 290 -11.51 -6.25 -9.12
N SER A 291 -11.43 -5.20 -9.95
CA SER A 291 -12.68 -4.55 -10.39
C SER A 291 -12.67 -3.85 -11.76
N GLY A 292 -11.64 -4.04 -12.60
CA GLY A 292 -11.57 -3.41 -13.92
C GLY A 292 -11.23 -1.91 -13.88
N GLU A 293 -11.21 -1.24 -15.04
CA GLU A 293 -10.63 0.10 -15.21
C GLU A 293 -11.50 1.27 -14.72
N ASP A 294 -12.80 1.07 -14.49
CA ASP A 294 -13.76 2.15 -14.21
C ASP A 294 -13.94 2.51 -12.71
N GLN A 295 -13.22 1.83 -11.81
CA GLN A 295 -13.31 2.02 -10.37
C GLN A 295 -12.35 3.10 -9.85
N GLU A 296 -12.53 3.59 -8.63
CA GLU A 296 -11.59 4.55 -8.08
C GLU A 296 -10.21 3.90 -7.85
N LEU A 297 -9.14 4.62 -8.22
CA LEU A 297 -7.77 4.19 -7.95
C LEU A 297 -7.46 4.20 -6.45
N LEU A 298 -7.98 5.20 -5.74
CA LEU A 298 -7.70 5.45 -4.33
C LEU A 298 -8.88 5.00 -3.45
N ALA A 299 -9.00 5.53 -2.24
CA ALA A 299 -10.11 5.23 -1.33
C ALA A 299 -11.44 5.79 -1.86
N ALA A 300 -12.53 5.02 -1.76
CA ALA A 300 -13.86 5.52 -2.08
C ALA A 300 -14.40 6.40 -0.93
N PRO A 301 -15.43 7.25 -1.17
CA PRO A 301 -16.00 8.07 -0.11
C PRO A 301 -16.49 7.27 1.12
N GLY A 302 -16.99 6.05 0.88
CA GLY A 302 -17.43 5.13 1.94
C GLY A 302 -16.30 4.50 2.78
N ASP A 303 -15.03 4.71 2.39
CA ASP A 303 -13.85 4.19 3.08
C ASP A 303 -13.27 5.14 4.12
N ARG A 304 -13.87 6.32 4.33
CA ARG A 304 -13.36 7.36 5.26
C ARG A 304 -12.89 6.78 6.60
N ALA A 305 -13.73 6.00 7.28
CA ALA A 305 -13.38 5.42 8.58
C ALA A 305 -12.19 4.44 8.51
N HIS A 306 -12.05 3.68 7.43
CA HIS A 306 -10.92 2.78 7.22
C HIS A 306 -9.64 3.54 6.92
N LEU A 307 -9.73 4.60 6.11
CA LEU A 307 -8.60 5.45 5.76
C LEU A 307 -8.01 6.14 6.99
N LEU A 308 -8.87 6.74 7.83
CA LEU A 308 -8.44 7.37 9.09
C LEU A 308 -7.81 6.35 10.04
N ARG A 309 -8.40 5.15 10.15
CA ARG A 309 -7.83 4.06 10.95
C ARG A 309 -6.45 3.64 10.45
N VAL A 310 -6.23 3.55 9.14
CA VAL A 310 -4.90 3.25 8.55
C VAL A 310 -3.89 4.34 8.94
N ALA A 311 -4.25 5.61 8.83
CA ALA A 311 -3.36 6.71 9.23
C ALA A 311 -3.05 6.65 10.74
N GLU A 312 -4.04 6.36 11.58
CA GLU A 312 -3.87 6.20 13.03
C GLU A 312 -2.99 5.00 13.41
N THR A 313 -3.20 3.85 12.76
CA THR A 313 -2.33 2.67 12.92
C THR A 313 -0.90 2.99 12.50
N ALA A 314 -0.72 3.78 11.44
CA ALA A 314 0.58 4.30 11.01
C ALA A 314 1.11 5.47 11.86
N LYS A 315 0.41 5.86 12.94
CA LYS A 315 0.76 6.99 13.82
C LYS A 315 0.98 8.31 13.04
N LEU A 316 0.14 8.55 12.04
CA LEU A 316 0.09 9.76 11.22
C LEU A 316 -1.17 10.56 11.58
N ARG A 317 -1.03 11.87 11.76
CA ARG A 317 -2.16 12.75 12.11
C ARG A 317 -1.97 14.17 11.57
N PRO A 318 -3.05 14.93 11.38
CA PRO A 318 -2.96 16.37 11.17
C PRO A 318 -2.52 17.09 12.47
N PRO A 319 -2.17 18.38 12.40
CA PRO A 319 -2.05 19.25 13.57
C PRO A 319 -3.23 19.10 14.52
N GLN A 320 -2.92 19.03 15.82
CA GLN A 320 -3.90 18.75 16.88
C GLN A 320 -4.17 20.02 17.69
N PRO A 321 -5.35 20.14 18.31
CA PRO A 321 -5.64 21.27 19.18
C PRO A 321 -4.63 21.37 20.34
N PRO A 322 -4.38 22.60 20.84
CA PRO A 322 -3.70 22.80 22.11
C PRO A 322 -4.36 21.99 23.22
N ALA A 323 -3.59 21.54 24.21
CA ALA A 323 -4.09 20.63 25.26
C ALA A 323 -5.36 21.14 25.97
N ALA A 324 -5.49 22.46 26.15
CA ALA A 324 -6.65 23.10 26.79
C ALA A 324 -7.95 23.03 25.97
N ARG A 325 -7.89 22.73 24.67
CA ARG A 325 -9.04 22.66 23.75
C ARG A 325 -9.29 21.25 23.20
N ARG A 326 -8.62 20.23 23.76
CA ARG A 326 -8.81 18.85 23.30
C ARG A 326 -10.12 18.30 23.84
N GLU A 327 -10.89 17.70 22.94
CA GLU A 327 -12.16 17.07 23.27
C GLU A 327 -12.02 15.55 23.17
N GLY A 328 -12.24 14.86 24.30
CA GLY A 328 -12.25 13.40 24.38
C GLY A 328 -10.99 12.80 25.03
N PRO A 329 -10.85 11.47 24.97
CA PRO A 329 -9.81 10.75 25.70
C PRO A 329 -8.40 11.07 25.18
N VAL A 330 -7.44 11.10 26.11
CA VAL A 330 -6.02 11.36 25.83
C VAL A 330 -5.52 10.38 24.76
N GLY A 331 -5.04 10.92 23.64
CA GLY A 331 -4.45 10.13 22.56
C GLY A 331 -5.37 9.88 21.36
N ARG A 332 -6.65 10.27 21.42
CA ARG A 332 -7.53 10.32 20.24
C ARG A 332 -7.04 11.39 19.27
N VAL A 333 -7.13 11.10 17.97
CA VAL A 333 -6.83 12.08 16.92
C VAL A 333 -8.10 12.86 16.58
N GLU A 334 -8.00 14.18 16.66
CA GLU A 334 -9.05 15.10 16.24
C GLU A 334 -8.80 15.48 14.78
N TRP A 335 -9.51 14.82 13.86
CA TRP A 335 -9.36 15.01 12.41
C TRP A 335 -10.08 16.26 11.90
N ASP A 336 -11.10 16.73 12.62
CA ASP A 336 -11.97 17.87 12.27
C ASP A 336 -11.57 19.19 12.90
N TRP A 337 -10.43 19.21 13.57
CA TRP A 337 -9.96 20.38 14.31
C TRP A 337 -9.91 21.65 13.44
N ARG A 338 -9.41 21.53 12.21
CA ARG A 338 -9.35 22.67 11.28
C ARG A 338 -10.75 23.20 10.94
N GLU A 339 -11.69 22.31 10.62
CA GLU A 339 -13.05 22.71 10.25
C GLU A 339 -13.77 23.38 11.41
N ARG A 340 -13.56 22.88 12.64
CA ARG A 340 -14.07 23.54 13.85
C ARG A 340 -13.46 24.93 14.05
N GLN A 341 -12.14 25.09 13.86
CA GLN A 341 -11.52 26.41 13.92
C GLN A 341 -12.06 27.38 12.86
N GLU A 342 -12.29 26.90 11.64
CA GLU A 342 -12.85 27.72 10.56
C GLU A 342 -14.30 28.12 10.88
N ALA A 343 -15.12 27.19 11.37
CA ALA A 343 -16.49 27.47 11.81
C ALA A 343 -16.53 28.49 12.96
N GLU A 344 -15.73 28.30 14.01
CA GLU A 344 -15.60 29.26 15.12
C GLU A 344 -15.21 30.66 14.63
N ARG A 345 -14.29 30.75 13.65
CA ARG A 345 -13.90 32.05 13.05
C ARG A 345 -15.05 32.69 12.30
N TYR A 346 -15.83 31.93 11.52
CA TYR A 346 -16.99 32.47 10.81
C TYR A 346 -18.07 32.96 11.78
N GLU A 347 -18.32 32.22 12.86
CA GLU A 347 -19.26 32.63 13.92
C GLU A 347 -18.78 33.85 14.70
N ALA A 348 -17.47 33.98 14.90
CA ALA A 348 -16.86 35.13 15.58
C ALA A 348 -16.77 36.40 14.71
N VAL A 349 -17.04 36.32 13.39
CA VAL A 349 -17.16 37.52 12.55
C VAL A 349 -18.49 38.19 12.89
N PRO A 350 -18.50 39.38 13.52
CA PRO A 350 -19.75 40.05 13.82
C PRO A 350 -20.46 40.39 12.51
N ILE A 351 -21.77 40.09 12.44
CA ILE A 351 -22.68 40.49 11.37
C ILE A 351 -22.76 42.03 11.38
N SER A 352 -21.74 42.69 10.86
CA SER A 352 -21.72 44.13 10.68
C SER A 352 -22.00 44.44 9.22
N ARG A 353 -23.11 45.18 9.03
CA ARG A 353 -23.57 45.84 7.80
C ARG A 353 -24.48 45.03 6.86
N VAL A 354 -25.74 44.93 7.29
CA VAL A 354 -26.84 45.39 6.44
C VAL A 354 -27.51 46.56 7.18
N ARG A 355 -27.04 47.78 6.94
CA ARG A 355 -27.89 48.96 7.17
C ARG A 355 -28.94 48.94 6.06
N PRO A 356 -30.25 48.87 6.35
CA PRO A 356 -31.24 49.16 5.34
C PRO A 356 -31.06 50.61 4.92
N SER A 357 -30.71 50.82 3.67
CA SER A 357 -30.80 52.13 3.03
C SER A 357 -32.29 52.49 2.91
N ARG A 358 -32.63 53.66 3.47
CA ARG A 358 -33.80 54.52 3.20
C ARG A 358 -35.17 54.06 3.73
N ARG A 359 -35.79 54.95 4.53
CA ARG A 359 -36.63 56.01 3.97
C ARG A 359 -36.34 57.34 4.66
#